data_AF-A0A4Z2AWE2-F1
#
_entry.id   AF-A0A4Z2AWE2-F1
#
_cell.length_a   1.000
_cell.length_b   1.000
_cell.length_c   1.000
_cell.angle_alpha   90.00
_cell.angle_beta   90.00
_cell.angle_gamma   90.00
#
_symmetry.space_group_name_H-M   'P 1'
#
loop_
_entity.id
_entity.type
_entity.pdbx_description
1 polymer ?
#
loop_
_entity_poly.entity_id
_entity_poly.type
_entity_poly.pdbx_seq_one_letter_code
_entity_poly.pdbx_strand_id
1 'polypeptide(L)'
;MQGVILAIAKARQTFDTEGPEAGLIKAFHEEYSRLYELSLEETSPQEDARLQHVLVYFFQNKAPKRIVERTLLEQFTDRNLSFDERAISIMREARSKLRLIKPEDMDMDEYLQWHDDYRLFRTVFVYLLTGLEHYQNRKMREALTYLTHAYEINTTLLKKGEKFAVEQTVITLFRRKCLTALNESATQLFCSGTEASVDEGVAIMDEVVIPCLHLMSRDLALSQEDQEAMERVRSHWCSCLSRSMDDLLQVKLGEFLPRVLDSSADAVVLKDPPQVHVNQAYDLCSRLAAVMESIHKSSVVAVK
;
A
#
# COMPACT_ATOMS: atom_id res chain seq x y z
N MET A 1 4.77 3.80 20.64
CA MET A 1 5.57 4.00 21.88
C MET A 1 5.15 5.23 22.68
N GLN A 2 5.02 6.42 22.07
CA GLN A 2 4.66 7.64 22.81
C GLN A 2 3.31 7.53 23.57
N GLY A 3 2.32 6.85 22.99
CA GLY A 3 1.03 6.57 23.66
C GLY A 3 1.18 5.75 24.95
N VAL A 4 1.92 4.63 24.89
CA VAL A 4 2.22 3.79 26.07
C VAL A 4 2.91 4.55 27.19
N ILE A 5 3.91 5.40 26.86
CA ILE A 5 4.61 6.23 27.86
C ILE A 5 3.63 7.19 28.54
N LEU A 6 2.78 7.85 27.77
CA LEU A 6 1.75 8.75 28.31
C LEU A 6 0.74 8.00 29.18
N ALA A 7 0.32 6.80 28.75
CA ALA A 7 -0.60 5.96 29.51
C ALA A 7 -0.01 5.50 30.85
N ILE A 8 1.28 5.13 30.87
CA ILE A 8 2.01 4.83 32.11
C ILE A 8 2.07 6.06 33.02
N ALA A 9 2.31 7.24 32.46
CA ALA A 9 2.33 8.49 33.23
C ALA A 9 0.96 8.79 33.85
N LYS A 10 -0.13 8.59 33.10
CA LYS A 10 -1.51 8.74 33.61
C LYS A 10 -1.88 7.71 34.68
N ALA A 11 -1.28 6.52 34.64
CA ALA A 11 -1.49 5.47 35.63
C ALA A 11 -0.69 5.66 36.94
N ARG A 12 0.10 6.73 37.05
CA ARG A 12 1.00 7.00 38.19
C ARG A 12 0.31 6.87 39.55
N GLN A 13 -0.83 7.54 39.73
CA GLN A 13 -1.49 7.56 41.03
C GLN A 13 -1.94 6.15 41.45
N THR A 14 -2.57 5.41 40.53
CA THR A 14 -2.98 4.01 40.75
C THR A 14 -1.79 3.10 41.02
N PHE A 15 -0.68 3.29 40.30
CA PHE A 15 0.55 2.55 40.57
C PHE A 15 1.09 2.82 41.98
N ASP A 16 1.16 4.10 42.37
CA ASP A 16 1.73 4.52 43.65
C ASP A 16 0.86 4.04 44.84
N THR A 17 -0.46 3.86 44.65
CA THR A 17 -1.40 3.42 45.70
C THR A 17 -1.65 1.91 45.74
N GLU A 18 -1.75 1.25 44.59
CA GLU A 18 -2.23 -0.13 44.45
C GLU A 18 -1.18 -1.07 43.84
N GLY A 19 -0.05 -0.53 43.38
CA GLY A 19 1.10 -1.28 42.90
C GLY A 19 1.14 -1.52 41.38
N PRO A 20 2.15 -2.29 40.92
CA PRO A 20 2.47 -2.43 39.50
C PRO A 20 1.37 -3.04 38.63
N GLU A 21 0.64 -4.03 39.14
CA GLU A 21 -0.44 -4.68 38.39
C GLU A 21 -1.61 -3.73 38.16
N ALA A 22 -2.05 -3.00 39.18
CA ALA A 22 -3.10 -1.99 39.06
C ALA A 22 -2.67 -0.84 38.13
N GLY A 23 -1.41 -0.42 38.22
CA GLY A 23 -0.80 0.53 37.30
C GLY A 23 -0.83 0.05 35.84
N LEU A 24 -0.50 -1.22 35.58
CA LEU A 24 -0.60 -1.82 34.25
C LEU A 24 -2.05 -1.83 33.74
N ILE A 25 -3.01 -2.26 34.56
CA ILE A 25 -4.44 -2.31 34.17
C ILE A 25 -4.92 -0.91 33.76
N LYS A 26 -4.60 0.11 34.57
CA LYS A 26 -4.97 1.50 34.28
C LYS A 26 -4.29 2.00 33.01
N ALA A 27 -2.99 1.80 32.85
CA ALA A 27 -2.25 2.24 31.65
C ALA A 27 -2.74 1.53 30.39
N PHE A 28 -2.99 0.22 30.47
CA PHE A 28 -3.55 -0.56 29.38
C PHE A 28 -4.91 0.00 28.93
N HIS A 29 -5.80 0.30 29.88
CA HIS A 29 -7.10 0.88 29.58
C HIS A 29 -6.97 2.28 28.94
N GLU A 30 -6.08 3.14 29.45
CA GLU A 30 -5.84 4.47 28.85
C GLU A 30 -5.37 4.39 27.40
N GLU A 31 -4.42 3.51 27.09
CA GLU A 31 -3.91 3.37 25.72
C GLU A 31 -4.92 2.67 24.80
N TYR A 32 -5.65 1.66 25.31
CA TYR A 32 -6.74 1.03 24.58
C TYR A 32 -7.80 2.06 24.18
N SER A 33 -8.29 2.84 25.15
CA SER A 33 -9.35 3.84 24.92
C SER A 33 -8.88 4.91 23.93
N ARG A 34 -7.64 5.42 24.07
CA ARG A 34 -7.08 6.39 23.13
C ARG A 34 -7.01 5.85 21.69
N LEU A 35 -6.55 4.61 21.51
CA LEU A 35 -6.45 3.99 20.18
C LEU A 35 -7.82 3.64 19.60
N TYR A 36 -8.78 3.29 20.46
CA TYR A 36 -10.16 3.06 20.05
C TYR A 36 -10.83 4.35 19.61
N GLU A 37 -10.70 5.44 20.36
CA GLU A 37 -11.18 6.78 19.98
C GLU A 37 -10.58 7.23 18.64
N LEU A 38 -9.26 7.10 18.48
CA LEU A 38 -8.56 7.37 17.21
C LEU A 38 -9.11 6.53 16.04
N SER A 39 -9.59 5.31 16.30
CA SER A 39 -10.16 4.46 15.26
C SER A 39 -11.56 4.90 14.78
N LEU A 40 -12.24 5.73 15.57
CA LEU A 40 -13.56 6.28 15.28
C LEU A 40 -13.50 7.67 14.63
N GLU A 41 -12.34 8.32 14.63
CA GLU A 41 -12.17 9.64 14.03
C GLU A 41 -12.46 9.61 12.52
N GLU A 42 -13.27 10.56 12.06
CA GLU A 42 -13.42 10.81 10.62
C GLU A 42 -12.12 11.43 10.10
N THR A 43 -11.52 10.78 9.11
CA THR A 43 -10.26 11.21 8.50
C THR A 43 -10.54 11.89 7.17
N SER A 44 -9.79 12.94 6.88
CA SER A 44 -9.81 13.55 5.54
C SER A 44 -9.16 12.62 4.53
N PRO A 45 -9.37 12.79 3.21
CA PRO A 45 -8.67 12.00 2.19
C PRO A 45 -7.12 12.13 2.24
N GLN A 46 -6.59 13.09 2.99
CA GLN A 46 -5.15 13.34 3.14
C GLN A 46 -4.54 12.55 4.31
N GLU A 47 -5.36 11.85 5.09
CA GLU A 47 -4.97 11.17 6.31
C GLU A 47 -5.58 9.77 6.38
N ASP A 48 -4.87 8.85 7.02
CA ASP A 48 -5.42 7.53 7.34
C ASP A 48 -4.96 7.14 8.74
N ALA A 49 -5.89 7.12 9.69
CA ALA A 49 -5.60 6.82 11.08
C ALA A 49 -5.00 5.41 11.27
N ARG A 50 -5.27 4.48 10.36
CA ARG A 50 -4.71 3.11 10.40
C ARG A 50 -3.19 3.11 10.20
N LEU A 51 -2.63 4.12 9.54
CA LEU A 51 -1.18 4.28 9.41
C LEU A 51 -0.50 4.70 10.72
N GLN A 52 -1.24 5.33 11.63
CA GLN A 52 -0.67 5.79 12.90
C GLN A 52 -0.39 4.62 13.85
N HIS A 53 -1.20 3.56 13.80
CA HIS A 53 -1.06 2.43 14.72
C HIS A 53 -1.78 1.15 14.28
N VAL A 54 -1.15 -0.02 14.47
CA VAL A 54 -1.71 -1.35 14.13
C VAL A 54 -3.08 -1.61 14.75
N LEU A 55 -3.27 -1.23 16.02
CA LEU A 55 -4.56 -1.44 16.69
C LEU A 55 -5.68 -0.59 16.10
N VAL A 56 -5.38 0.57 15.48
CA VAL A 56 -6.41 1.33 14.76
C VAL A 56 -6.91 0.53 13.55
N TYR A 57 -5.98 -0.09 12.81
CA TYR A 57 -6.33 -1.03 11.74
C TYR A 57 -7.14 -2.22 12.28
N PHE A 58 -6.76 -2.80 13.42
CA PHE A 58 -7.50 -3.92 14.02
C PHE A 58 -8.92 -3.52 14.48
N PHE A 59 -9.09 -2.35 15.10
CA PHE A 59 -10.39 -1.87 15.53
C PHE A 59 -11.34 -1.63 14.35
N GLN A 60 -10.86 -0.94 13.31
CA GLN A 60 -11.68 -0.65 12.14
C GLN A 60 -12.08 -1.93 11.37
N ASN A 61 -11.26 -2.97 11.44
CA ASN A 61 -11.51 -4.28 10.83
C ASN A 61 -12.14 -5.31 11.79
N LYS A 62 -12.52 -4.90 13.01
CA LYS A 62 -13.20 -5.75 14.01
C LYS A 62 -12.40 -7.01 14.37
N ALA A 63 -11.10 -6.86 14.58
CA ALA A 63 -10.26 -7.97 15.04
C ALA A 63 -10.75 -8.56 16.38
N PRO A 64 -10.55 -9.87 16.62
CA PRO A 64 -10.88 -10.49 17.90
C PRO A 64 -10.25 -9.76 19.09
N LYS A 65 -11.03 -9.60 20.17
CA LYS A 65 -10.59 -8.88 21.39
C LYS A 65 -9.27 -9.42 21.94
N ARG A 66 -9.08 -10.75 21.92
CA ARG A 66 -7.85 -11.39 22.39
C ARG A 66 -6.61 -10.96 21.58
N ILE A 67 -6.73 -10.86 20.26
CA ILE A 67 -5.63 -10.42 19.38
C ILE A 67 -5.28 -8.96 19.66
N VAL A 68 -6.30 -8.10 19.83
CA VAL A 68 -6.11 -6.70 20.25
C VAL A 68 -5.43 -6.62 21.61
N GLU A 69 -5.92 -7.38 22.60
CA GLU A 69 -5.39 -7.38 23.96
C GLU A 69 -3.92 -7.78 24.00
N ARG A 70 -3.57 -8.89 23.34
CA ARG A 70 -2.20 -9.37 23.26
C ARG A 70 -1.30 -8.35 22.56
N THR A 71 -1.74 -7.82 21.42
CA THR A 71 -0.97 -6.84 20.64
C THR A 71 -0.71 -5.56 21.43
N LEU A 72 -1.70 -5.10 22.23
CA LEU A 72 -1.49 -3.95 23.12
C LEU A 72 -0.51 -4.30 24.25
N LEU A 73 -0.68 -5.47 24.87
CA LEU A 73 0.15 -5.91 25.98
C LEU A 73 1.62 -6.06 25.59
N GLU A 74 1.90 -6.52 24.37
CA GLU A 74 3.26 -6.60 23.80
C GLU A 74 3.96 -5.23 23.76
N GLN A 75 3.22 -4.14 23.53
CA GLN A 75 3.82 -2.79 23.55
C GLN A 75 4.29 -2.38 24.95
N PHE A 76 3.61 -2.84 26.00
CA PHE A 76 4.05 -2.65 27.38
C PHE A 76 5.27 -3.50 27.72
N THR A 77 5.71 -4.41 26.85
CA THR A 77 6.91 -5.24 27.07
C THR A 77 8.18 -4.71 26.38
N ASP A 78 8.06 -3.63 25.62
CA ASP A 78 9.13 -3.02 24.84
C ASP A 78 10.30 -2.62 25.75
N ARG A 79 11.52 -3.01 25.35
CA ARG A 79 12.75 -2.74 26.11
C ARG A 79 13.00 -1.24 26.26
N ASN A 80 12.55 -0.43 25.30
CA ASN A 80 12.69 1.02 25.32
C ASN A 80 11.87 1.69 26.42
N LEU A 81 10.97 0.96 27.11
CA LEU A 81 10.28 1.45 28.31
C LEU A 81 11.17 1.41 29.57
N SER A 82 12.42 0.93 29.48
CA SER A 82 13.33 0.81 30.63
C SER A 82 13.97 2.14 31.05
N PHE A 83 13.22 3.24 31.02
CA PHE A 83 13.71 4.59 31.32
C PHE A 83 13.47 5.02 32.78
N ASP A 84 12.53 4.40 33.49
CA ASP A 84 12.31 4.61 34.93
C ASP A 84 11.78 3.34 35.65
N GLU A 85 11.84 3.33 36.98
CA GLU A 85 11.44 2.17 37.79
C GLU A 85 9.96 1.78 37.65
N ARG A 86 9.07 2.76 37.43
CA ARG A 86 7.63 2.52 37.27
C ARG A 86 7.37 1.79 35.96
N ALA A 87 7.93 2.31 34.87
CA ALA A 87 7.82 1.73 33.54
C ALA A 87 8.46 0.33 33.50
N ILE A 88 9.60 0.12 34.18
CA ILE A 88 10.22 -1.20 34.34
C ILE A 88 9.29 -2.17 35.09
N SER A 89 8.65 -1.72 36.16
CA SER A 89 7.74 -2.55 36.97
C SER A 89 6.49 -2.94 36.18
N ILE A 90 5.87 -1.98 35.50
CA ILE A 90 4.72 -2.23 34.60
C ILE A 90 5.12 -3.18 33.46
N MET A 91 6.32 -2.99 32.87
CA MET A 91 6.84 -3.88 31.83
C MET A 91 7.02 -5.32 32.31
N ARG A 92 7.46 -5.52 33.56
CA ARG A 92 7.56 -6.85 34.17
C ARG A 92 6.18 -7.48 34.32
N GLU A 93 5.19 -6.74 34.81
CA GLU A 93 3.81 -7.23 34.91
C GLU A 93 3.22 -7.59 33.55
N ALA A 94 3.47 -6.78 32.52
CA ALA A 94 3.00 -7.05 31.16
C ALA A 94 3.61 -8.35 30.61
N ARG A 95 4.92 -8.58 30.84
CA ARG A 95 5.59 -9.84 30.47
C ARG A 95 5.02 -11.04 31.23
N SER A 96 4.73 -10.88 32.52
CA SER A 96 4.10 -11.93 33.32
C SER A 96 2.72 -12.28 32.75
N LYS A 97 1.88 -11.28 32.44
CA LYS A 97 0.56 -11.50 31.84
C LYS A 97 0.64 -12.15 30.44
N LEU A 98 1.59 -11.76 29.58
CA LEU A 98 1.76 -12.41 28.27
C LEU A 98 2.11 -13.89 28.38
N ARG A 99 2.93 -14.29 29.36
CA ARG A 99 3.30 -15.70 29.58
C ARG A 99 2.13 -16.57 30.02
N LEU A 100 1.06 -15.97 30.54
CA LEU A 100 -0.15 -16.68 30.94
C LEU A 100 -1.07 -16.99 29.76
N ILE A 101 -0.89 -16.34 28.61
CA ILE A 101 -1.65 -16.64 27.39
C ILE A 101 -1.09 -17.92 26.78
N LYS A 102 -1.85 -19.02 26.87
CA LYS A 102 -1.45 -20.31 26.32
C LYS A 102 -1.91 -20.47 24.87
N PRO A 103 -1.34 -21.43 24.12
CA PRO A 103 -1.83 -21.74 22.77
C PRO A 103 -3.30 -22.18 22.73
N GLU A 104 -3.83 -22.74 23.83
CA GLU A 104 -5.26 -23.10 23.89
C GLU A 104 -6.17 -21.87 24.05
N ASP A 105 -5.62 -20.73 24.50
CA ASP A 105 -6.37 -19.49 24.71
C ASP A 105 -6.44 -18.60 23.44
N MET A 106 -5.61 -18.89 22.44
CA MET A 106 -5.47 -18.08 21.23
C MET A 106 -4.89 -18.87 20.06
N ASP A 107 -5.54 -18.77 18.90
CA ASP A 107 -4.97 -19.22 17.63
C ASP A 107 -3.80 -18.30 17.22
N MET A 108 -2.59 -18.85 17.23
CA MET A 108 -1.38 -18.12 16.89
C MET A 108 -1.26 -17.85 15.38
N ASP A 109 -1.82 -18.71 14.54
CA ASP A 109 -1.81 -18.52 13.09
C ASP A 109 -2.78 -17.38 12.71
N GLU A 110 -3.95 -17.32 13.37
CA GLU A 110 -4.86 -16.18 13.24
C GLU A 110 -4.18 -14.88 13.69
N TYR A 111 -3.53 -14.89 14.86
CA TYR A 111 -2.80 -13.73 15.37
C TYR A 111 -1.72 -13.25 14.38
N LEU A 112 -0.90 -14.16 13.84
CA LEU A 112 0.13 -13.81 12.85
C LEU A 112 -0.48 -13.28 11.55
N GLN A 113 -1.60 -13.86 11.10
CA GLN A 113 -2.30 -13.41 9.90
C GLN A 113 -2.80 -11.96 10.01
N TRP A 114 -3.30 -11.55 11.17
CA TRP A 114 -3.71 -10.15 11.41
C TRP A 114 -2.55 -9.16 11.29
N HIS A 115 -1.37 -9.52 11.83
CA HIS A 115 -0.17 -8.70 11.70
C HIS A 115 0.37 -8.68 10.27
N ASP A 116 0.30 -9.81 9.57
CA ASP A 116 0.67 -9.91 8.17
C ASP A 116 -0.26 -9.07 7.28
N ASP A 117 -1.57 -9.05 7.55
CA ASP A 117 -2.54 -8.20 6.86
C ASP A 117 -2.22 -6.72 7.06
N TYR A 118 -1.88 -6.32 8.30
CA TYR A 118 -1.44 -4.95 8.56
C TYR A 118 -0.11 -4.60 7.86
N ARG A 119 0.83 -5.55 7.79
CA ARG A 119 2.09 -5.37 7.04
C ARG A 119 1.81 -5.17 5.55
N LEU A 120 0.93 -5.97 4.96
CA LEU A 120 0.52 -5.81 3.57
C LEU A 120 -0.18 -4.48 3.33
N PHE A 121 -1.09 -4.07 4.23
CA PHE A 121 -1.75 -2.77 4.17
C PHE A 121 -0.73 -1.61 4.14
N ARG A 122 0.28 -1.63 5.01
CA ARG A 122 1.36 -0.64 4.98
C ARG A 122 2.20 -0.71 3.70
N THR A 123 2.41 -1.92 3.17
CA THR A 123 3.13 -2.14 1.91
C THR A 123 2.39 -1.51 0.72
N VAL A 124 1.06 -1.63 0.69
CA VAL A 124 0.23 -0.93 -0.33
C VAL A 124 0.47 0.57 -0.27
N PHE A 125 0.48 1.18 0.93
CA PHE A 125 0.77 2.61 1.07
C PHE A 125 2.19 2.98 0.63
N VAL A 126 3.20 2.17 0.95
CA VAL A 126 4.58 2.39 0.47
C VAL A 126 4.60 2.44 -1.05
N TYR A 127 3.99 1.45 -1.72
CA TYR A 127 3.96 1.40 -3.19
C TYR A 127 3.11 2.50 -3.80
N LEU A 128 1.93 2.78 -3.25
CA LEU A 128 1.07 3.86 -3.71
C LEU A 128 1.81 5.21 -3.66
N LEU A 129 2.36 5.58 -2.50
CA LEU A 129 3.02 6.87 -2.32
C LEU A 129 4.27 6.98 -3.19
N THR A 130 5.09 5.93 -3.25
CA THR A 130 6.28 5.90 -4.12
C THR A 130 5.89 6.02 -5.60
N GLY A 131 4.83 5.33 -6.03
CA GLY A 131 4.28 5.44 -7.38
C GLY A 131 3.79 6.85 -7.71
N LEU A 132 3.09 7.51 -6.78
CA LEU A 132 2.63 8.89 -6.96
C LEU A 132 3.78 9.91 -6.98
N GLU A 133 4.82 9.71 -6.16
CA GLU A 133 6.04 10.52 -6.18
C GLU A 133 6.78 10.38 -7.52
N HIS A 134 6.89 9.16 -8.07
CA HIS A 134 7.43 8.94 -9.40
C HIS A 134 6.58 9.61 -10.50
N TYR A 135 5.25 9.53 -10.39
CA TYR A 135 4.33 10.19 -11.30
C TYR A 135 4.54 11.71 -11.32
N GLN A 136 4.66 12.35 -10.15
CA GLN A 136 4.93 13.79 -10.02
C GLN A 136 6.28 14.17 -10.66
N ASN A 137 7.27 13.29 -10.58
CA ASN A 137 8.59 13.46 -11.19
C ASN A 137 8.65 13.03 -12.68
N ARG A 138 7.51 12.77 -13.32
CA ARG A 138 7.38 12.31 -14.72
C ARG A 138 8.12 10.98 -15.02
N LYS A 139 8.41 10.20 -13.99
CA LYS A 139 9.02 8.87 -14.09
C LYS A 139 7.92 7.81 -14.26
N MET A 140 7.30 7.81 -15.44
CA MET A 140 6.07 7.05 -15.68
C MET A 140 6.29 5.53 -15.63
N ARG A 141 7.47 5.04 -16.03
CA ARG A 141 7.83 3.61 -16.03
C ARG A 141 7.81 3.05 -14.60
N GLU A 142 8.50 3.75 -13.70
CA GLU A 142 8.55 3.42 -12.28
C GLU A 142 7.19 3.63 -11.61
N ALA A 143 6.50 4.74 -11.93
CA ALA A 143 5.18 5.03 -11.39
C ALA A 143 4.17 3.90 -11.69
N LEU A 144 4.08 3.46 -12.95
CA LEU A 144 3.18 2.39 -13.34
C LEU A 144 3.54 1.07 -12.65
N THR A 145 4.84 0.77 -12.53
CA THR A 145 5.32 -0.43 -11.84
C THR A 145 4.83 -0.47 -10.40
N TYR A 146 5.11 0.58 -9.61
CA TYR A 146 4.68 0.67 -8.22
C TYR A 146 3.16 0.65 -8.05
N LEU A 147 2.42 1.39 -8.88
CA LEU A 147 0.96 1.46 -8.78
C LEU A 147 0.28 0.13 -9.15
N THR A 148 0.90 -0.67 -10.02
CA THR A 148 0.40 -2.00 -10.38
C THR A 148 0.59 -2.97 -9.23
N HIS A 149 1.78 -3.01 -8.61
CA HIS A 149 2.05 -3.80 -7.41
C HIS A 149 1.17 -3.38 -6.22
N ALA A 150 0.97 -2.07 -6.02
CA ALA A 150 0.05 -1.55 -5.01
C ALA A 150 -1.36 -2.09 -5.24
N TYR A 151 -1.84 -2.09 -6.49
CA TYR A 151 -3.16 -2.59 -6.83
C TYR A 151 -3.30 -4.08 -6.54
N GLU A 152 -2.37 -4.93 -6.96
CA GLU A 152 -2.43 -6.38 -6.76
C GLU A 152 -2.48 -6.75 -5.28
N ILE A 153 -1.62 -6.16 -4.46
CA ILE A 153 -1.66 -6.41 -3.01
C ILE A 153 -2.99 -5.89 -2.44
N ASN A 154 -3.43 -4.71 -2.87
CA ASN A 154 -4.68 -4.12 -2.37
C ASN A 154 -5.93 -4.95 -2.71
N THR A 155 -5.98 -5.59 -3.89
CA THR A 155 -7.09 -6.48 -4.26
C THR A 155 -7.13 -7.75 -3.41
N THR A 156 -5.97 -8.26 -2.97
CA THR A 156 -5.95 -9.39 -2.01
C THR A 156 -6.53 -9.00 -0.65
N LEU A 157 -6.28 -7.77 -0.18
CA LEU A 157 -6.84 -7.24 1.06
C LEU A 157 -8.33 -6.93 0.93
N LEU A 158 -8.78 -6.38 -0.21
CA LEU A 158 -10.20 -6.09 -0.47
C LEU A 158 -11.09 -7.32 -0.38
N LYS A 159 -10.58 -8.51 -0.75
CA LYS A 159 -11.30 -9.79 -0.59
C LYS A 159 -11.64 -10.10 0.87
N LYS A 160 -10.91 -9.55 1.83
CA LYS A 160 -11.17 -9.68 3.28
C LYS A 160 -12.15 -8.64 3.81
N GLY A 161 -12.24 -7.49 3.13
CA GLY A 161 -13.21 -6.43 3.41
C GLY A 161 -12.69 -5.05 3.02
N GLU A 162 -13.60 -4.10 2.80
CA GLU A 162 -13.26 -2.74 2.35
C GLU A 162 -12.25 -2.04 3.26
N LYS A 163 -12.40 -2.19 4.58
CA LYS A 163 -11.53 -1.56 5.58
C LYS A 163 -10.16 -2.25 5.75
N PHE A 164 -9.93 -3.40 5.12
CA PHE A 164 -8.62 -4.05 5.11
C PHE A 164 -7.67 -3.38 4.12
N ALA A 165 -8.23 -2.66 3.15
CA ALA A 165 -7.54 -2.13 1.99
C ALA A 165 -7.49 -0.60 1.99
N VAL A 166 -6.65 -0.06 1.11
CA VAL A 166 -6.60 1.36 0.74
C VAL A 166 -7.71 1.64 -0.27
N GLU A 167 -8.22 2.88 -0.29
CA GLU A 167 -9.21 3.30 -1.28
C GLU A 167 -8.68 3.08 -2.71
N GLN A 168 -9.35 2.22 -3.47
CA GLN A 168 -8.85 1.70 -4.74
C GLN A 168 -8.91 2.73 -5.89
N THR A 169 -9.75 3.76 -5.76
CA THR A 169 -9.99 4.81 -6.76
C THR A 169 -8.71 5.55 -7.12
N VAL A 170 -7.91 5.94 -6.12
CA VAL A 170 -6.64 6.66 -6.34
C VAL A 170 -5.63 5.77 -7.08
N ILE A 171 -5.49 4.51 -6.65
CA ILE A 171 -4.55 3.55 -7.26
C ILE A 171 -4.91 3.36 -8.74
N THR A 172 -6.18 3.06 -9.04
CA THR A 172 -6.66 2.79 -10.40
C THR A 172 -6.55 4.02 -11.30
N LEU A 173 -6.93 5.20 -10.81
CA LEU A 173 -6.83 6.45 -11.56
C LEU A 173 -5.40 6.73 -12.03
N PHE A 174 -4.43 6.69 -11.11
CA PHE A 174 -3.05 6.99 -11.45
C PHE A 174 -2.39 5.87 -12.25
N ARG A 175 -2.77 4.60 -12.02
CA ARG A 175 -2.35 3.48 -12.87
C ARG A 175 -2.78 3.70 -14.33
N ARG A 176 -4.05 4.04 -14.58
CA ARG A 176 -4.56 4.35 -15.93
C ARG A 176 -3.84 5.53 -16.57
N LYS A 177 -3.59 6.60 -15.81
CA LYS A 177 -2.86 7.77 -16.31
C LYS A 177 -1.44 7.40 -16.73
N CYS A 178 -0.72 6.62 -15.92
CA CYS A 178 0.64 6.17 -16.26
C CYS A 178 0.63 5.24 -17.47
N LEU A 179 -0.31 4.29 -17.54
CA LEU A 179 -0.47 3.37 -18.68
C LEU A 179 -0.70 4.14 -19.98
N THR A 180 -1.61 5.11 -19.97
CA THR A 180 -1.91 5.93 -21.15
C THR A 180 -0.69 6.74 -21.58
N ALA A 181 -0.03 7.43 -20.64
CA ALA A 181 1.14 8.25 -20.93
C ALA A 181 2.34 7.42 -21.45
N LEU A 182 2.59 6.24 -20.87
CA LEU A 182 3.65 5.35 -21.35
C LEU A 182 3.33 4.78 -22.72
N ASN A 183 2.07 4.42 -22.97
CA ASN A 183 1.65 3.95 -24.27
C ASN A 183 1.88 5.02 -25.36
N GLU A 184 1.48 6.26 -25.10
CA GLU A 184 1.73 7.39 -26.00
C GLU A 184 3.22 7.64 -26.23
N SER A 185 4.03 7.60 -25.15
CA SER A 185 5.49 7.75 -25.24
C SER A 185 6.12 6.62 -26.05
N ALA A 186 5.70 5.37 -25.82
CA ALA A 186 6.19 4.20 -26.55
C ALA A 186 5.87 4.30 -28.04
N THR A 187 4.65 4.73 -28.39
CA THR A 187 4.27 4.98 -29.78
C THR A 187 5.14 6.06 -30.42
N GLN A 188 5.36 7.20 -29.75
CA GLN A 188 6.20 8.28 -30.29
C GLN A 188 7.63 7.82 -30.57
N LEU A 189 8.21 7.06 -29.62
CA LEU A 189 9.53 6.47 -29.74
C LEU A 189 9.60 5.44 -30.87
N PHE A 190 8.59 4.57 -30.97
CA PHE A 190 8.46 3.57 -32.02
C PHE A 190 8.33 4.19 -33.42
N CYS A 191 7.63 5.32 -33.55
CA CYS A 191 7.46 6.04 -34.82
C CYS A 191 8.56 7.08 -35.11
N SER A 192 9.60 7.18 -34.28
CA SER A 192 10.61 8.25 -34.38
C SER A 192 11.60 8.09 -35.55
N GLY A 193 11.73 6.88 -36.11
CA GLY A 193 12.62 6.57 -37.22
C GLY A 193 14.09 6.35 -36.85
N THR A 194 14.46 6.38 -35.56
CA THR A 194 15.82 6.02 -35.11
C THR A 194 15.81 4.69 -34.37
N GLU A 195 16.77 3.80 -34.68
CA GLU A 195 16.83 2.45 -34.11
C GLU A 195 16.82 2.45 -32.57
N ALA A 196 17.64 3.30 -31.95
CA ALA A 196 17.73 3.42 -30.49
C ALA A 196 16.40 3.85 -29.84
N SER A 197 15.67 4.79 -30.45
CA SER A 197 14.35 5.18 -29.93
C SER A 197 13.30 4.12 -30.17
N VAL A 198 13.35 3.41 -31.30
CA VAL A 198 12.46 2.27 -31.56
C VAL A 198 12.66 1.19 -30.49
N ASP A 199 13.91 0.84 -30.20
CA ASP A 199 14.25 -0.15 -29.17
C ASP A 199 13.76 0.27 -27.78
N GLU A 200 13.92 1.54 -27.43
CA GLU A 200 13.39 2.08 -26.16
C GLU A 200 11.84 2.02 -26.12
N GLY A 201 11.17 2.30 -27.23
CA GLY A 201 9.71 2.16 -27.33
C GLY A 201 9.25 0.71 -27.13
N VAL A 202 9.94 -0.26 -27.75
CA VAL A 202 9.68 -1.69 -27.56
C VAL A 202 9.97 -2.12 -26.11
N ALA A 203 11.06 -1.62 -25.51
CA ALA A 203 11.39 -1.91 -24.11
C ALA A 203 10.30 -1.41 -23.15
N ILE A 204 9.73 -0.21 -23.36
CA ILE A 204 8.59 0.27 -22.56
C ILE A 204 7.39 -0.69 -22.68
N MET A 205 7.10 -1.17 -23.90
CA MET A 205 6.01 -2.09 -24.14
C MET A 205 6.21 -3.41 -23.40
N ASP A 206 7.39 -4.00 -23.54
CA ASP A 206 7.73 -5.32 -23.00
C ASP A 206 7.89 -5.31 -21.47
N GLU A 207 8.52 -4.29 -20.91
CA GLU A 207 8.84 -4.26 -19.49
C GLU A 207 7.67 -3.84 -18.60
N VAL A 208 6.73 -3.02 -19.12
CA VAL A 208 5.70 -2.41 -18.26
C VAL A 208 4.29 -2.39 -18.86
N VAL A 209 4.12 -1.97 -20.13
CA VAL A 209 2.75 -1.83 -20.69
C VAL A 209 2.07 -3.18 -20.83
N ILE A 210 2.71 -4.15 -21.51
CA ILE A 210 2.16 -5.49 -21.71
C ILE A 210 1.94 -6.21 -20.37
N PRO A 211 2.92 -6.24 -19.44
CA PRO A 211 2.68 -6.79 -18.10
C PRO A 211 1.48 -6.16 -17.39
N CYS A 212 1.35 -4.83 -17.42
CA CYS A 212 0.20 -4.16 -16.81
C CYS A 212 -1.13 -4.58 -17.45
N LEU A 213 -1.21 -4.67 -18.78
CA LEU A 213 -2.43 -5.13 -19.48
C LEU A 213 -2.81 -6.56 -19.09
N HIS A 214 -1.82 -7.44 -18.95
CA HIS A 214 -2.03 -8.83 -18.54
C HIS A 214 -2.54 -8.92 -17.11
N LEU A 215 -1.92 -8.18 -16.19
CA LEU A 215 -2.34 -8.14 -14.79
C LEU A 215 -3.74 -7.57 -14.63
N MET A 216 -4.05 -6.49 -15.35
CA MET A 216 -5.41 -5.95 -15.38
C MET A 216 -6.41 -6.97 -15.94
N SER A 217 -6.07 -7.70 -17.02
CA SER A 217 -6.97 -8.69 -17.64
C SER A 217 -7.33 -9.87 -16.73
N ARG A 218 -6.52 -10.15 -15.70
CA ARG A 218 -6.80 -11.19 -14.69
C ARG A 218 -7.83 -10.75 -13.65
N ASP A 219 -8.08 -9.45 -13.53
CA ASP A 219 -9.04 -8.93 -12.57
C ASP A 219 -10.47 -9.01 -13.12
N LEU A 220 -11.30 -9.81 -12.44
CA LEU A 220 -12.70 -10.02 -12.79
C LEU A 220 -13.61 -8.85 -12.40
N ALA A 221 -13.12 -7.92 -11.57
CA ALA A 221 -13.86 -6.78 -11.03
C ALA A 221 -13.35 -5.43 -11.57
N LEU A 222 -12.72 -5.41 -12.75
CA LEU A 222 -12.27 -4.17 -13.39
C LEU A 222 -13.43 -3.19 -13.60
N SER A 223 -13.14 -1.91 -13.36
CA SER A 223 -14.06 -0.83 -13.70
C SER A 223 -14.18 -0.67 -15.22
N GLN A 224 -15.28 -0.06 -15.67
CA GLN A 224 -15.47 0.29 -17.07
C GLN A 224 -14.33 1.18 -17.58
N GLU A 225 -13.85 2.13 -16.77
CA GLU A 225 -12.74 3.03 -17.14
C GLU A 225 -11.42 2.26 -17.37
N ASP A 226 -11.16 1.21 -16.58
CA ASP A 226 -9.99 0.34 -16.75
C ASP A 226 -10.12 -0.48 -18.04
N GLN A 227 -11.29 -1.07 -18.29
CA GLN A 227 -11.57 -1.82 -19.53
C GLN A 227 -11.39 -0.95 -20.77
N GLU A 228 -11.94 0.27 -20.76
CA GLU A 228 -11.80 1.22 -21.86
C GLU A 228 -10.34 1.67 -22.06
N ALA A 229 -9.57 1.86 -20.98
CA ALA A 229 -8.15 2.22 -21.09
C ALA A 229 -7.33 1.10 -21.75
N MET A 230 -7.58 -0.16 -21.37
CA MET A 230 -6.94 -1.32 -21.97
C MET A 230 -7.30 -1.45 -23.45
N GLU A 231 -8.58 -1.29 -23.78
CA GLU A 231 -9.04 -1.39 -25.16
C GLU A 231 -8.48 -0.28 -26.04
N ARG A 232 -8.35 0.95 -25.51
CA ARG A 232 -7.65 2.04 -26.21
C ARG A 232 -6.22 1.67 -26.56
N VAL A 233 -5.47 1.03 -25.65
CA VAL A 233 -4.11 0.56 -25.93
C VAL A 233 -4.10 -0.51 -27.02
N ARG A 234 -4.97 -1.53 -26.90
CA ARG A 234 -5.07 -2.63 -27.87
C ARG A 234 -5.44 -2.11 -29.27
N SER A 235 -6.52 -1.36 -29.37
CA SER A 235 -6.99 -0.74 -30.60
C SER A 235 -5.93 0.19 -31.22
N HIS A 236 -5.18 0.93 -30.41
CA HIS A 236 -4.09 1.78 -30.88
C HIS A 236 -3.01 0.99 -31.61
N TRP A 237 -2.45 -0.03 -30.97
CA TRP A 237 -1.38 -0.84 -31.58
C TRP A 237 -1.87 -1.71 -32.74
N CYS A 238 -3.12 -2.20 -32.70
CA CYS A 238 -3.76 -2.81 -33.86
C CYS A 238 -3.81 -1.87 -35.06
N SER A 239 -4.15 -0.59 -34.85
CA SER A 239 -4.24 0.39 -35.93
C SER A 239 -2.89 0.65 -36.63
N CYS A 240 -1.78 0.39 -35.94
CA CYS A 240 -0.44 0.54 -36.49
C CYS A 240 -0.15 -0.46 -37.62
N LEU A 241 -0.81 -1.63 -37.66
CA LEU A 241 -0.70 -2.60 -38.77
C LEU A 241 -1.19 -2.03 -40.11
N SER A 242 -2.15 -1.10 -40.08
CA SER A 242 -2.73 -0.49 -41.27
C SER A 242 -1.94 0.73 -41.76
N ARG A 243 -0.87 1.13 -41.05
CA ARG A 243 -0.04 2.28 -41.41
C ARG A 243 1.12 1.84 -42.30
N SER A 244 1.49 2.71 -43.24
CA SER A 244 2.74 2.53 -44.00
C SER A 244 3.93 2.70 -43.06
N MET A 245 4.71 1.64 -42.88
CA MET A 245 5.92 1.61 -42.04
C MET A 245 7.03 0.83 -42.73
N ASP A 246 8.26 1.02 -42.28
CA ASP A 246 9.42 0.26 -42.75
C ASP A 246 9.34 -1.22 -42.35
N ASP A 247 9.94 -2.11 -43.14
CA ASP A 247 9.88 -3.57 -42.95
C ASP A 247 10.38 -3.97 -41.55
N LEU A 248 11.43 -3.30 -41.05
CA LEU A 248 11.98 -3.54 -39.71
C LEU A 248 10.97 -3.22 -38.60
N LEU A 249 10.23 -2.11 -38.73
CA LEU A 249 9.19 -1.73 -37.77
C LEU A 249 8.01 -2.69 -37.81
N GLN A 250 7.64 -3.16 -39.00
CA GLN A 250 6.58 -4.14 -39.15
C GLN A 250 6.92 -5.46 -38.46
N VAL A 251 8.17 -5.92 -38.56
CA VAL A 251 8.65 -7.10 -37.84
C VAL A 251 8.56 -6.88 -36.32
N LYS A 252 9.13 -5.79 -35.79
CA LYS A 252 9.10 -5.51 -34.34
C LYS A 252 7.68 -5.39 -33.80
N LEU A 253 6.77 -4.74 -34.53
CA LEU A 253 5.35 -4.68 -34.16
C LEU A 253 4.73 -6.08 -34.13
N GLY A 254 5.00 -6.90 -35.14
CA GLY A 254 4.51 -8.28 -35.22
C GLY A 254 4.98 -9.18 -34.06
N GLU A 255 6.13 -8.89 -33.47
CA GLU A 255 6.69 -9.66 -32.35
C GLU A 255 5.97 -9.40 -31.01
N PHE A 256 5.61 -8.15 -30.70
CA PHE A 256 4.96 -7.84 -29.40
C PHE A 256 3.44 -7.68 -29.49
N LEU A 257 2.87 -7.36 -30.65
CA LEU A 257 1.43 -7.13 -30.80
C LEU A 257 0.56 -8.31 -30.34
N PRO A 258 0.89 -9.59 -30.63
CA PRO A 258 0.13 -10.72 -30.10
C PRO A 258 0.00 -10.68 -28.57
N ARG A 259 1.06 -10.28 -27.87
CA ARG A 259 1.06 -10.16 -26.40
C ARG A 259 0.26 -8.95 -25.90
N VAL A 260 0.07 -7.90 -26.71
CA VAL A 260 -0.83 -6.78 -26.37
C VAL A 260 -2.29 -7.22 -26.44
N LEU A 261 -2.64 -8.05 -27.43
CA LEU A 261 -4.02 -8.47 -27.70
C LEU A 261 -4.44 -9.68 -26.87
N ASP A 262 -3.54 -10.65 -26.71
CA ASP A 262 -3.78 -11.89 -26.00
C ASP A 262 -3.05 -11.89 -24.65
N SER A 263 -3.83 -11.85 -23.58
CA SER A 263 -3.36 -11.95 -22.19
C SER A 263 -3.41 -13.38 -21.64
N SER A 264 -3.77 -14.36 -22.47
CA SER A 264 -3.84 -15.79 -22.11
C SER A 264 -2.52 -16.53 -22.32
N ALA A 265 -1.64 -15.99 -23.16
CA ALA A 265 -0.32 -16.55 -23.45
C ALA A 265 0.74 -15.94 -22.51
N ASP A 266 1.37 -16.82 -21.74
CA ASP A 266 2.46 -16.59 -20.77
C ASP A 266 2.12 -15.93 -19.43
N ALA A 267 2.79 -16.45 -18.39
CA ALA A 267 2.89 -15.78 -17.10
C ALA A 267 3.79 -14.56 -17.24
N VAL A 268 3.26 -13.48 -17.84
CA VAL A 268 3.98 -12.20 -17.86
C VAL A 268 4.06 -11.71 -16.42
N VAL A 269 5.29 -11.56 -15.94
CA VAL A 269 5.61 -11.07 -14.60
C VAL A 269 6.10 -9.64 -14.75
N LEU A 270 5.34 -8.71 -14.18
CA LEU A 270 5.84 -7.37 -13.97
C LEU A 270 7.04 -7.46 -13.02
N LYS A 271 8.17 -6.86 -13.42
CA LYS A 271 9.37 -6.88 -12.60
C LYS A 271 9.06 -6.31 -11.21
N ASP A 272 9.62 -6.92 -10.18
CA ASP A 272 9.49 -6.39 -8.82
C ASP A 272 9.98 -4.94 -8.79
N PRO A 273 9.29 -4.06 -8.05
CA PRO A 273 9.78 -2.71 -7.88
C PRO A 273 11.12 -2.79 -7.13
N PRO A 274 12.06 -1.85 -7.38
CA PRO A 274 13.29 -1.77 -6.59
C PRO A 274 12.97 -1.83 -5.10
N GLN A 275 13.78 -2.55 -4.31
CA GLN A 275 13.49 -2.69 -2.88
C GLN A 275 13.38 -1.33 -2.21
N VAL A 276 12.16 -0.95 -1.84
CA VAL A 276 11.92 0.22 -1.02
C VAL A 276 12.35 -0.16 0.40
N HIS A 277 13.44 0.45 0.88
CA HIS A 277 13.91 0.19 2.22
C HIS A 277 12.81 0.48 3.24
N VAL A 278 12.53 -0.50 4.11
CA VAL A 278 11.49 -0.46 5.17
C VAL A 278 11.63 0.76 6.09
N ASN A 279 12.80 1.42 6.12
CA ASN A 279 12.99 2.68 6.85
C ASN A 279 12.17 3.86 6.28
N GLN A 280 11.66 3.77 5.04
CA GLN A 280 10.68 4.71 4.46
C GLN A 280 9.24 4.45 4.93
N ALA A 281 9.03 3.56 5.90
CA ALA A 281 7.71 3.24 6.44
C ALA A 281 7.34 4.09 7.69
N TYR A 282 8.29 4.81 8.29
CA TYR A 282 8.05 5.61 9.50
C TYR A 282 7.40 6.97 9.22
N ASP A 283 7.38 7.43 7.97
CA ASP A 283 6.87 8.74 7.54
C ASP A 283 5.62 8.66 6.65
N LEU A 284 4.97 7.49 6.57
CA LEU A 284 3.83 7.27 5.66
C LEU A 284 2.71 8.29 5.85
N CYS A 285 2.40 8.70 7.08
CA CYS A 285 1.41 9.75 7.34
C CYS A 285 1.84 11.09 6.73
N SER A 286 3.10 11.49 6.91
CA SER A 286 3.63 12.75 6.36
C SER A 286 3.74 12.72 4.84
N ARG A 287 4.15 11.59 4.27
CA ARG A 287 4.20 11.37 2.82
C ARG A 287 2.80 11.41 2.19
N LEU A 288 1.82 10.77 2.81
CA LEU A 288 0.43 10.81 2.36
C LEU A 288 -0.10 12.24 2.30
N ALA A 289 0.06 13.00 3.38
CA ALA A 289 -0.36 14.40 3.43
C ALA A 289 0.30 15.23 2.32
N ALA A 290 1.62 15.12 2.15
CA ALA A 290 2.37 15.86 1.13
C ALA A 290 1.95 15.51 -0.31
N VAL A 291 1.77 14.21 -0.59
CA VAL A 291 1.37 13.73 -1.93
C VAL A 291 -0.06 14.16 -2.26
N MET A 292 -0.99 14.01 -1.31
CA MET A 292 -2.39 14.38 -1.52
C MET A 292 -2.57 15.90 -1.68
N GLU A 293 -1.83 16.71 -0.92
CA GLU A 293 -1.81 18.17 -1.08
C GLU A 293 -1.30 18.58 -2.48
N SER A 294 -0.23 17.94 -2.95
CA SER A 294 0.36 18.20 -4.28
C SER A 294 -0.58 17.81 -5.43
N ILE A 295 -1.24 16.65 -5.32
CA ILE A 295 -2.24 16.19 -6.31
C ILE A 295 -3.44 17.15 -6.36
N HIS A 296 -3.91 17.61 -5.20
CA HIS A 296 -5.02 18.54 -5.10
C HIS A 296 -4.68 19.89 -5.77
N LYS A 297 -3.50 20.46 -5.46
CA LYS A 297 -3.01 21.70 -6.10
C LYS A 297 -2.92 21.56 -7.62
N SER A 298 -2.39 20.44 -8.11
CA SER A 298 -2.27 20.19 -9.55
C SER A 298 -3.62 20.10 -10.26
N SER A 299 -4.64 19.58 -9.58
CA SER A 299 -6.00 19.45 -10.11
C SER A 299 -6.73 20.80 -10.15
N VAL A 300 -6.50 21.67 -9.16
CA VAL A 300 -7.07 23.03 -9.12
C VAL A 300 -6.42 23.96 -10.14
N VAL A 301 -5.13 23.79 -10.43
CA VAL A 301 -4.41 24.60 -11.43
C VAL A 301 -4.81 24.26 -12.87
N ALA A 302 -5.32 23.05 -13.14
CA ALA A 302 -5.83 22.65 -14.45
C ALA A 302 -7.23 23.22 -14.80
N VAL A 303 -7.84 24.02 -13.92
CA VAL A 303 -9.17 24.66 -14.12
C VAL A 303 -9.03 26.18 -14.32
N LYS A 304 -7.98 26.64 -15.00
CA LYS A 304 -7.86 28.05 -15.44
C LYS A 304 -7.45 28.17 -16.88
#